data_AF-A0A494X016-F1
#
_entry.id   AF-A0A494X016-F1
#
_cell.length_a   1.000
_cell.length_b   1.000
_cell.length_c   1.000
_cell.angle_alpha   90.00
_cell.angle_beta   90.00
_cell.angle_gamma   90.00
#
_symmetry.space_group_name_H-M   'P 1'
#
loop_
_entity.id
_entity.type
_entity.pdbx_description
1 polymer ?
#
loop_
_entity_poly.entity_id
_entity_poly.type
_entity_poly.pdbx_seq_one_letter_code
_entity_poly.pdbx_strand_id
1 'polypeptide(L)'
;MSFRNLPGPSKLALAILAWALILWVFTLGYPAFAPVARFIFGVLVLPCALAEWLKMKKMVAGRAVSVLRLTLIAFAVLLWLINIRT
;
A
#
# COMPACT_ATOMS: atom_id res chain seq x y z
N MET A 1 0.68 7.53 -24.89
CA MET A 1 2.01 7.47 -24.24
C MET A 1 2.20 6.08 -23.63
N SER A 2 3.26 5.37 -24.02
CA SER A 2 3.49 3.97 -23.65
C SER A 2 3.90 3.85 -22.16
N PHE A 3 3.02 3.29 -21.33
CA PHE A 3 3.23 3.03 -19.89
C PHE A 3 4.45 2.14 -19.58
N ARG A 4 5.16 1.62 -20.59
CA ARG A 4 6.34 0.75 -20.44
C ARG A 4 7.54 1.47 -19.82
N ASN A 5 7.79 2.75 -20.16
CA ASN A 5 9.00 3.50 -19.76
C ASN A 5 8.82 4.44 -18.55
N LEU A 6 7.77 4.29 -17.76
CA LEU A 6 7.64 5.07 -16.53
C LEU A 6 8.65 4.58 -15.47
N PRO A 7 9.44 5.48 -14.85
CA PRO A 7 10.32 5.14 -13.74
C PRO A 7 9.54 4.35 -12.68
N GLY A 8 10.17 3.34 -12.08
CA GLY A 8 9.60 2.58 -10.96
C GLY A 8 8.84 3.43 -9.94
N PRO A 9 9.41 4.54 -9.42
CA PRO A 9 8.74 5.36 -8.42
C PRO A 9 7.45 6.04 -8.94
N SER A 10 7.39 6.38 -10.23
CA SER A 10 6.21 6.98 -10.86
C SER A 10 5.04 5.99 -10.94
N LYS A 11 5.33 4.71 -11.24
CA LYS A 11 4.31 3.65 -11.25
C LYS A 11 3.77 3.38 -9.84
N LEU A 12 4.64 3.45 -8.82
CA LEU A 12 4.24 3.35 -7.43
C LEU A 12 3.32 4.50 -7.01
N ALA A 13 3.73 5.74 -7.29
CA ALA A 13 2.94 6.93 -6.97
C ALA A 13 1.56 6.88 -7.65
N LEU A 14 1.51 6.47 -8.92
CA LEU A 14 0.25 6.27 -9.65
C LEU A 14 -0.61 5.18 -9.04
N ALA A 15 -0.02 4.06 -8.58
CA ALA A 15 -0.77 2.99 -7.93
C ALA A 15 -1.36 3.45 -6.58
N ILE A 16 -0.60 4.22 -5.79
CA ILE A 16 -1.09 4.80 -4.53
C ILE A 16 -2.21 5.79 -4.80
N LEU A 17 -2.05 6.68 -5.79
CA LEU A 17 -3.08 7.64 -6.20
C LEU A 17 -4.34 6.94 -6.69
N ALA A 18 -4.21 5.89 -7.51
CA ALA A 18 -5.35 5.10 -7.98
C ALA A 18 -6.10 4.46 -6.81
N TRP A 19 -5.39 3.84 -5.88
CA TRP A 19 -6.01 3.28 -4.66
C TRP A 19 -6.68 4.33 -3.78
N ALA A 20 -6.04 5.49 -3.59
CA ALA A 20 -6.61 6.58 -2.82
C ALA A 20 -7.90 7.09 -3.46
N LEU A 21 -7.92 7.24 -4.79
CA LEU A 21 -9.10 7.73 -5.52
C LEU A 21 -10.24 6.70 -5.50
N ILE A 22 -9.94 5.42 -5.68
CA ILE A 22 -10.94 4.33 -5.54
C ILE A 22 -11.57 4.38 -4.15
N LEU A 23 -10.75 4.36 -3.11
CA LEU A 23 -11.23 4.37 -1.73
C LEU A 23 -12.01 5.65 -1.40
N TRP A 24 -11.58 6.80 -1.95
CA TRP A 24 -12.29 8.06 -1.76
C TRP A 24 -13.68 8.05 -2.42
N VAL A 25 -13.80 7.55 -3.65
CA VAL A 25 -15.10 7.37 -4.32
C VAL A 25 -16.01 6.44 -3.52
N PHE A 26 -15.47 5.34 -2.98
CA PHE A 26 -16.24 4.44 -2.12
C PHE A 26 -16.73 5.12 -0.83
N THR A 27 -15.94 6.03 -0.24
CA THR A 27 -16.35 6.77 0.96
C THR A 27 -17.41 7.85 0.71
N LEU A 28 -17.54 8.38 -0.50
CA LEU A 28 -18.56 9.39 -0.84
C LEU A 28 -19.98 8.81 -0.84
N GLY A 29 -20.14 7.54 -1.24
CA GLY A 29 -21.43 6.85 -1.22
C GLY A 29 -21.79 6.25 0.16
N TYR A 30 -20.78 5.92 0.97
CA TYR A 30 -20.97 5.23 2.25
C TYR A 30 -19.98 5.75 3.30
N PRO A 31 -20.36 6.74 4.14
CA PRO A 31 -19.46 7.31 5.16
C PRO A 31 -19.02 6.29 6.22
N ALA A 32 -19.83 5.26 6.48
CA ALA A 32 -19.47 4.14 7.34
C ALA A 32 -18.31 3.28 6.79
N PHE A 33 -17.95 3.44 5.51
CA PHE A 33 -16.86 2.72 4.86
C PHE A 33 -15.49 3.38 5.09
N ALA A 34 -15.45 4.61 5.62
CA ALA A 34 -14.22 5.34 5.92
C ALA A 34 -13.19 4.56 6.78
N PRO A 35 -13.57 3.87 7.88
CA PRO A 35 -12.62 3.06 8.65
C PRO A 35 -12.06 1.87 7.86
N VAL A 36 -12.89 1.22 7.03
CA VAL A 36 -12.47 0.10 6.17
C VAL A 36 -11.50 0.58 5.08
N ALA A 37 -11.79 1.74 4.48
CA ALA A 37 -10.90 2.36 3.50
C ALA A 37 -9.53 2.69 4.11
N ARG A 38 -9.49 3.25 5.33
CA ARG A 38 -8.24 3.51 6.04
C ARG A 38 -7.47 2.23 6.35
N PHE A 39 -8.16 1.15 6.71
CA PHE A 39 -7.54 -0.15 6.91
C PHE A 39 -6.89 -0.67 5.62
N ILE A 40 -7.63 -0.73 4.51
CA ILE A 40 -7.11 -1.22 3.23
C ILE A 40 -5.90 -0.38 2.79
N PHE A 41 -6.00 0.95 2.91
CA PHE A 41 -4.91 1.82 2.50
C PHE A 41 -3.67 1.68 3.40
N GLY A 42 -3.86 1.68 4.73
CA GLY A 42 -2.76 1.60 5.69
C GLY A 42 -2.10 0.23 5.77
N VAL A 43 -2.87 -0.85 5.63
CA VAL A 43 -2.42 -2.22 5.90
C VAL A 43 -2.07 -3.00 4.63
N LEU A 44 -2.62 -2.63 3.49
CA LEU A 44 -2.32 -3.32 2.22
C LEU A 44 -1.54 -2.41 1.26
N VAL A 45 -2.00 -1.19 1.03
CA VAL A 45 -1.42 -0.30 0.02
C VAL A 45 -0.06 0.25 0.50
N LEU A 46 0.02 0.78 1.72
CA LEU A 46 1.23 1.34 2.30
C LEU A 46 2.41 0.33 2.38
N PRO A 47 2.25 -0.87 2.96
CA PRO A 47 3.33 -1.84 3.04
C PRO A 47 3.74 -2.41 1.69
N CYS A 48 2.80 -2.60 0.75
CA CYS A 48 3.13 -2.94 -0.63
C CYS A 48 3.98 -1.85 -1.29
N ALA A 49 3.61 -0.58 -1.09
CA ALA A 49 4.35 0.55 -1.63
C ALA A 49 5.76 0.65 -1.07
N LEU A 50 5.91 0.49 0.24
CA LEU A 50 7.20 0.44 0.94
C LEU A 50 8.09 -0.69 0.41
N ALA A 51 7.54 -1.88 0.21
CA ALA A 51 8.33 -3.02 -0.26
C ALA A 51 8.80 -2.85 -1.72
N GLU A 52 7.97 -2.30 -2.59
CA GLU A 52 8.39 -1.93 -3.96
C GLU A 52 9.42 -0.78 -3.93
N TRP A 53 9.29 0.19 -3.02
CA TRP A 53 10.26 1.26 -2.87
C TRP A 53 11.64 0.74 -2.41
N LEU A 54 11.66 -0.21 -1.47
CA LEU A 54 12.89 -0.88 -1.01
C LEU A 54 13.54 -1.74 -2.12
N LYS A 55 12.72 -2.36 -2.98
CA LYS A 55 13.20 -3.03 -4.19
C LYS A 55 13.84 -2.04 -5.17
N MET A 56 13.24 -0.87 -5.37
CA MET A 56 13.79 0.17 -6.26
C MET A 56 15.10 0.77 -5.73
N LYS A 57 15.26 0.87 -4.41
CA LYS A 57 16.54 1.23 -3.78
C LYS A 57 17.62 0.16 -3.89
N LYS A 58 17.35 -0.98 -4.56
CA LYS A 58 18.23 -2.17 -4.60
C LYS A 58 18.61 -2.72 -3.23
N MET A 59 17.90 -2.34 -2.16
CA MET A 59 18.15 -2.88 -0.83
C MET A 59 17.69 -4.33 -0.69
N VAL A 60 16.70 -4.75 -1.50
CA VAL A 60 16.12 -6.09 -1.44
C VAL A 60 15.85 -6.59 -2.86
N ALA A 61 16.34 -7.78 -3.20
CA ALA A 61 16.18 -8.38 -4.53
C ALA A 61 15.67 -9.84 -4.45
N GLY A 62 14.94 -10.26 -5.49
CA GLY A 62 14.45 -11.64 -5.63
C GLY A 62 13.41 -12.03 -4.57
N ARG A 63 13.52 -13.27 -4.05
CA ARG A 63 12.55 -13.88 -3.12
C ARG A 63 12.38 -13.10 -1.81
N ALA A 64 13.40 -12.32 -1.43
CA ALA A 64 13.38 -11.47 -0.25
C ALA A 64 12.35 -10.34 -0.35
N VAL A 65 11.98 -9.87 -1.54
CA VAL A 65 10.94 -8.83 -1.71
C VAL A 65 9.56 -9.35 -1.31
N SER A 66 9.23 -10.59 -1.67
CA SER A 66 7.95 -11.20 -1.32
C SER A 66 7.86 -11.48 0.18
N VAL A 67 8.96 -11.92 0.80
CA VAL A 67 9.05 -12.10 2.25
C VAL A 67 8.92 -10.75 2.96
N LEU A 68 9.61 -9.71 2.47
CA LEU A 68 9.55 -8.36 3.01
C LEU A 68 8.14 -7.76 2.94
N ARG A 69 7.40 -8.01 1.84
CA ARG A 69 5.98 -7.62 1.74
C ARG A 69 5.15 -8.29 2.81
N LEU A 70 5.29 -9.61 2.96
CA LEU A 70 4.53 -10.37 3.95
C LEU A 70 4.85 -9.90 5.37
N THR A 71 6.11 -9.63 5.69
CA THR A 71 6.48 -9.11 7.01
C THR A 71 5.96 -7.69 7.23
N LEU A 72 6.04 -6.80 6.24
CA LEU A 72 5.47 -5.45 6.34
C LEU A 72 3.95 -5.45 6.48
N ILE A 73 3.25 -6.33 5.76
CA ILE A 73 1.79 -6.49 5.91
C ILE A 73 1.47 -7.04 7.29
N ALA A 74 2.17 -8.08 7.75
CA ALA A 74 1.97 -8.63 9.10
C ALA A 74 2.21 -7.59 10.20
N PHE A 75 3.26 -6.76 10.05
CA PHE A 75 3.53 -5.65 10.98
C PHE A 75 2.44 -4.58 10.94
N ALA A 76 1.96 -4.22 9.76
CA ALA A 76 0.88 -3.25 9.60
C ALA A 76 -0.44 -3.76 10.19
N VAL A 77 -0.74 -5.06 10.06
CA VAL A 77 -1.90 -5.70 10.72
C VAL A 77 -1.77 -5.64 12.24
N LEU A 78 -0.58 -5.95 12.78
CA LEU A 78 -0.33 -5.89 14.23
C LEU A 78 -0.46 -4.46 14.78
N LEU A 79 0.12 -3.48 14.09
CA LEU A 79 -0.01 -2.06 14.45
C LEU A 79 -1.47 -1.60 14.41
N TRP A 80 -2.23 -2.04 13.39
CA TRP A 80 -3.64 -1.71 13.29
C TRP A 80 -4.47 -2.34 14.41
N LEU A 81 -4.18 -3.59 14.78
CA LEU A 81 -4.83 -4.27 15.92
C LEU A 81 -4.60 -3.54 17.24
N ILE A 82 -3.37 -3.05 17.47
CA ILE A 82 -3.05 -2.25 18.65
C ILE A 82 -3.86 -0.93 18.61
N ASN A 83 -3.84 -0.22 17.48
CA ASN A 83 -4.55 1.04 17.30
C ASN A 83 -6.09 0.93 17.41
N ILE A 84 -6.67 -0.24 17.15
CA ILE A 84 -8.10 -0.49 17.38
C ILE A 84 -8.41 -0.76 18.87
N ARG A 85 -7.43 -1.29 19.62
CA ARG A 85 -7.61 -1.75 21.00
C ARG A 85 -7.34 -0.65 22.05
N THR A 86 -6.51 0.35 21.73
CA THR A 86 -6.29 1.58 22.53
C THR A 86 -7.26 2.67 22.14
#